data_AF-A0A960THS1-F1
#
_entry.id   AF-A0A960THS1-F1
#
_cell.length_a   1.000
_cell.length_b   1.000
_cell.length_c   1.000
_cell.angle_alpha   90.00
_cell.angle_beta   90.00
_cell.angle_gamma   90.00
#
_symmetry.space_group_name_H-M   'P 1'
#
loop_
_entity.id
_entity.type
_entity.pdbx_description
1 polymer ?
#
loop_
_entity_poly.entity_id
_entity_poly.type
_entity_poly.pdbx_seq_one_letter_code
_entity_poly.pdbx_strand_id
1 'polypeptide(L)'
;MNIYVNEQKLDASLDQEKTLRDVYDAVDRWSRNQNHYIMNLMVDRQEVAPSRLESMELSDVERLDFTVAEQDQFIVEAAHELDRYLDQVGSFLFQKEYLTAEQLEQLQDGYEWIEQAVSSLAGLLNLDLENLVVPLPEGQVSAPIAHTMNALKISLDSLAASVKNGKDQKEEMETVLLHLRPIKSMSMRLALQLAAQSASMEELARALEQFESKLPDFKREIVGINEDLQSGREGQALENLDSVVERLQGFMSCLFALEARCKSVGMEEATAGDLSFSQAATSMMELLKDLSSALEENDITAAGDIMEYELTEKLDMIQPFPEALRNFVLASK
;
A
#
# COMPACT_ATOMS: atom_id res chain seq x y z
N MET A 1 -25.21 -25.13 -16.23
CA MET A 1 -24.34 -24.02 -15.83
C MET A 1 -24.20 -22.99 -16.95
N ASN A 2 -24.27 -21.71 -16.64
CA ASN A 2 -23.97 -20.60 -17.55
C ASN A 2 -22.75 -19.83 -17.02
N ILE A 3 -21.81 -19.48 -17.89
CA ILE A 3 -20.63 -18.69 -17.53
C ILE A 3 -20.78 -17.28 -18.07
N TYR A 4 -20.49 -16.30 -17.23
CA TYR A 4 -20.49 -14.89 -17.58
C TYR A 4 -19.12 -14.29 -17.27
N VAL A 5 -18.61 -13.44 -18.15
CA VAL A 5 -17.43 -12.60 -17.91
C VAL A 5 -17.85 -11.14 -18.12
N ASN A 6 -17.68 -10.29 -17.11
CA ASN A 6 -18.10 -8.88 -17.14
C ASN A 6 -19.55 -8.73 -17.66
N GLU A 7 -20.47 -9.50 -17.08
CA GLU A 7 -21.90 -9.58 -17.42
C GLU A 7 -22.22 -10.14 -18.82
N GLN A 8 -21.22 -10.43 -19.65
CA GLN A 8 -21.41 -11.03 -20.96
C GLN A 8 -21.39 -12.56 -20.86
N LYS A 9 -22.44 -13.19 -21.37
CA LYS A 9 -22.51 -14.66 -21.41
C LYS A 9 -21.44 -15.19 -22.36
N LEU A 10 -20.59 -16.08 -21.86
CA LEU A 10 -19.58 -16.74 -22.67
C LEU A 10 -20.24 -17.86 -23.47
N ASP A 11 -20.19 -17.76 -24.81
CA ASP A 11 -20.65 -18.79 -25.74
C ASP A 11 -19.63 -19.93 -25.88
N ALA A 12 -19.07 -20.42 -24.76
CA ALA A 12 -18.18 -21.57 -24.75
C ALA A 12 -18.94 -22.84 -24.33
N SER A 13 -18.78 -23.88 -25.13
CA SER A 13 -19.09 -25.26 -24.74
C SER A 13 -17.99 -25.74 -23.80
N LEU A 14 -18.34 -26.16 -22.58
CA LEU A 14 -17.43 -26.85 -21.67
C LEU A 14 -17.23 -28.28 -22.18
N ASP A 15 -16.34 -28.45 -23.16
CA ASP A 15 -16.15 -29.73 -23.81
C ASP A 15 -15.13 -30.63 -23.06
N GLN A 16 -14.35 -30.08 -22.11
CA GLN A 16 -13.28 -30.84 -21.42
C GLN A 16 -13.23 -30.68 -19.89
N GLU A 17 -13.90 -29.68 -19.32
CA GLU A 17 -13.82 -29.30 -17.91
C GLU A 17 -14.70 -30.23 -17.06
N LYS A 18 -14.13 -30.84 -16.00
CA LYS A 18 -14.83 -31.81 -15.15
C LYS A 18 -15.22 -31.22 -13.80
N THR A 19 -14.51 -30.19 -13.36
CA THR A 19 -14.69 -29.54 -12.06
C THR A 19 -14.86 -28.04 -12.23
N LEU A 20 -15.41 -27.36 -11.22
CA LEU A 20 -15.48 -25.90 -11.20
C LEU A 20 -14.09 -25.26 -11.22
N ARG A 21 -13.09 -25.95 -10.66
CA ARG A 21 -11.69 -25.55 -10.74
C ARG A 21 -11.17 -25.58 -12.19
N ASP A 22 -11.50 -26.61 -12.97
CA ASP A 22 -11.12 -26.67 -14.38
C ASP A 22 -11.73 -25.52 -15.18
N VAL A 23 -12.98 -25.17 -14.88
CA VAL A 23 -13.68 -24.02 -15.49
C VAL A 23 -12.99 -22.71 -15.11
N TYR A 24 -12.66 -22.53 -13.83
CA TYR A 24 -11.91 -21.38 -13.36
C TYR A 24 -10.56 -21.26 -14.08
N ASP A 25 -9.77 -22.33 -14.14
CA ASP A 25 -8.45 -22.33 -14.77
C ASP A 25 -8.52 -22.15 -16.30
N ALA A 26 -9.61 -22.55 -16.94
CA ALA A 26 -9.87 -22.28 -18.34
C ALA A 26 -10.18 -20.79 -18.58
N VAL A 27 -11.05 -20.18 -17.76
CA VAL A 27 -11.37 -18.76 -17.84
C VAL A 27 -10.17 -17.90 -17.46
N ASP A 28 -9.37 -18.29 -16.46
CA ASP A 28 -8.14 -17.60 -16.06
C ASP A 28 -7.12 -17.58 -17.22
N ARG A 29 -6.85 -18.74 -17.83
CA ARG A 29 -5.97 -18.81 -19.01
C ARG A 29 -6.49 -18.00 -20.19
N TRP A 30 -7.79 -18.06 -20.47
CA TRP A 30 -8.39 -17.28 -21.54
C TRP A 30 -8.27 -15.77 -21.29
N SER A 31 -8.54 -15.33 -20.05
CA SER A 31 -8.44 -13.92 -19.64
C SER A 31 -6.99 -13.43 -19.73
N ARG A 32 -6.03 -14.21 -19.22
CA ARG A 32 -4.59 -13.88 -19.26
C ARG A 32 -4.05 -13.74 -20.68
N ASN A 33 -4.52 -14.54 -21.63
CA ASN A 33 -4.16 -14.41 -23.05
C ASN A 33 -4.61 -13.07 -23.66
N GLN A 34 -5.53 -12.38 -23.01
CA GLN A 34 -6.02 -11.05 -23.40
C GLN A 34 -5.49 -9.94 -22.47
N ASN A 35 -4.47 -10.20 -21.65
CA ASN A 35 -3.99 -9.30 -20.59
C ASN A 35 -5.07 -8.89 -19.57
N HIS A 36 -6.05 -9.75 -19.34
CA HIS A 36 -7.04 -9.59 -18.29
C HIS A 36 -6.81 -10.59 -17.15
N TYR A 37 -7.19 -10.18 -15.94
CA TYR A 37 -7.08 -10.99 -14.74
C TYR A 37 -8.42 -11.09 -14.04
N ILE A 38 -8.72 -12.26 -13.47
CA ILE A 38 -9.95 -12.46 -12.69
C ILE A 38 -9.81 -11.70 -11.37
N MET A 39 -10.68 -10.72 -11.16
CA MET A 39 -10.81 -9.95 -9.92
C MET A 39 -11.70 -10.66 -8.92
N ASN A 40 -12.81 -11.21 -9.40
CA ASN A 40 -13.84 -11.79 -8.56
C ASN A 40 -14.48 -12.97 -9.26
N LEU A 41 -14.88 -13.96 -8.47
CA LEU A 41 -15.71 -15.07 -8.86
C LEU A 41 -16.96 -15.11 -7.98
N MET A 42 -18.12 -15.09 -8.63
CA MET A 42 -19.38 -15.42 -7.98
C MET A 42 -19.92 -16.74 -8.51
N VAL A 43 -20.36 -17.59 -7.58
CA VAL A 43 -21.10 -18.81 -7.85
C VAL A 43 -22.52 -18.60 -7.36
N ASP A 44 -23.50 -18.66 -8.28
CA ASP A 44 -24.92 -18.42 -7.98
C ASP A 44 -25.17 -17.11 -7.22
N ARG A 45 -24.48 -16.03 -7.63
CA ARG A 45 -24.53 -14.68 -7.04
C ARG A 45 -23.95 -14.56 -5.63
N GLN A 46 -23.21 -15.57 -5.17
CA GLN A 46 -22.43 -15.47 -3.95
C GLN A 46 -20.95 -15.42 -4.31
N GLU A 47 -20.23 -14.50 -3.70
CA GLU A 47 -18.78 -14.40 -3.83
C GLU A 47 -18.12 -15.63 -3.20
N VAL A 48 -17.25 -16.30 -3.97
CA VAL A 48 -16.60 -17.54 -3.57
C VAL A 48 -15.11 -17.47 -3.88
N ALA A 49 -14.29 -17.71 -2.85
CA ALA A 49 -12.85 -17.83 -3.02
C ALA A 49 -12.48 -19.05 -3.90
N PRO A 50 -11.48 -18.95 -4.80
CA PRO A 50 -11.10 -20.03 -5.70
C PRO A 50 -10.73 -21.35 -5.00
N SER A 51 -10.23 -21.29 -3.77
CA SER A 51 -9.90 -22.46 -2.94
C SER A 51 -11.13 -23.29 -2.56
N ARG A 52 -12.32 -22.68 -2.47
CA ARG A 52 -13.56 -23.39 -2.14
C ARG A 52 -14.17 -24.16 -3.31
N LEU A 53 -13.71 -23.90 -4.54
CA LEU A 53 -14.23 -24.56 -5.75
C LEU A 53 -13.97 -26.06 -5.76
N GLU A 54 -12.92 -26.54 -5.09
CA GLU A 54 -12.61 -27.97 -4.98
C GLU A 54 -13.66 -28.73 -4.16
N SER A 55 -14.39 -28.03 -3.30
CA SER A 55 -15.44 -28.62 -2.44
C SER A 55 -16.83 -28.57 -3.06
N MET A 56 -16.97 -28.02 -4.26
CA MET A 56 -18.25 -27.75 -4.92
C MET A 56 -18.43 -28.63 -6.16
N GLU A 57 -19.62 -29.22 -6.30
CA GLU A 57 -19.97 -30.06 -7.44
C GLU A 57 -20.45 -29.22 -8.62
N LEU A 58 -19.97 -29.53 -9.82
CA LEU A 58 -20.29 -28.79 -11.04
C LEU A 58 -21.78 -28.91 -11.43
N SER A 59 -22.47 -29.98 -11.00
CA SER A 59 -23.90 -30.18 -11.23
C SER A 59 -24.79 -29.22 -10.46
N ASP A 60 -24.30 -28.70 -9.34
CA ASP A 60 -25.10 -27.93 -8.39
C ASP A 60 -25.05 -26.43 -8.68
N VAL A 61 -24.21 -26.02 -9.64
CA VAL A 61 -23.99 -24.62 -10.01
C VAL A 61 -24.76 -24.25 -11.28
N GLU A 62 -25.68 -23.31 -11.14
CA GLU A 62 -26.44 -22.80 -12.28
C GLU A 62 -25.69 -21.69 -13.02
N ARG A 63 -24.94 -20.87 -12.28
CA ARG A 63 -24.32 -19.65 -12.80
C ARG A 63 -22.94 -19.38 -12.19
N LEU A 64 -21.97 -19.11 -13.05
CA LEU A 64 -20.67 -18.55 -12.68
C LEU A 64 -20.54 -17.15 -13.29
N ASP A 65 -20.23 -16.16 -12.46
CA ASP A 65 -19.92 -14.80 -12.90
C ASP A 65 -18.46 -14.49 -12.56
N PHE A 66 -17.67 -14.20 -13.58
CA PHE A 66 -16.31 -13.74 -13.45
C PHE A 66 -16.28 -12.24 -13.70
N THR A 67 -15.69 -11.50 -12.77
CA THR A 67 -15.29 -10.11 -13.03
C THR A 67 -13.82 -10.14 -13.43
N VAL A 68 -13.50 -9.61 -14.60
CA VAL A 68 -12.12 -9.53 -15.10
C VAL A 68 -11.75 -8.07 -15.34
N ALA A 69 -10.53 -7.70 -14.98
CA ALA A 69 -10.00 -6.36 -15.18
C ALA A 69 -8.73 -6.41 -16.05
N GLU A 70 -8.40 -5.29 -16.68
CA GLU A 70 -7.11 -5.10 -17.34
C GLU A 70 -5.97 -5.21 -16.31
N GLN A 71 -4.79 -5.62 -16.80
CA GLN A 71 -3.60 -5.80 -15.99
C GLN A 71 -3.33 -4.62 -15.04
N ASP A 72 -3.36 -3.38 -15.54
CA ASP A 72 -3.03 -2.20 -14.74
C ASP A 72 -4.02 -2.00 -13.59
N GLN A 73 -5.33 -2.18 -13.85
CA GLN A 73 -6.36 -2.08 -12.83
C GLN A 73 -6.25 -3.21 -11.80
N PHE A 74 -6.00 -4.45 -12.24
CA PHE A 74 -5.77 -5.58 -11.35
C PHE A 74 -4.60 -5.33 -10.41
N ILE A 75 -3.47 -4.84 -10.94
CA ILE A 75 -2.28 -4.58 -10.12
C ILE A 75 -2.55 -3.47 -9.09
N VAL A 76 -3.28 -2.40 -9.46
CA VAL A 76 -3.70 -1.34 -8.51
C VAL A 76 -4.55 -1.91 -7.37
N GLU A 77 -5.58 -2.69 -7.71
CA GLU A 77 -6.49 -3.27 -6.72
C GLU A 77 -5.76 -4.26 -5.80
N ALA A 78 -4.91 -5.12 -6.36
CA ALA A 78 -4.10 -6.05 -5.59
C ALA A 78 -3.09 -5.34 -4.66
N ALA A 79 -2.47 -4.24 -5.13
CA ALA A 79 -1.57 -3.44 -4.31
C ALA A 79 -2.32 -2.77 -3.15
N HIS A 80 -3.52 -2.24 -3.38
CA HIS A 80 -4.37 -1.67 -2.33
C HIS A 80 -4.91 -2.71 -1.35
N GLU A 81 -5.23 -3.91 -1.81
CA GLU A 81 -5.64 -5.00 -0.92
C GLU A 81 -4.50 -5.43 -0.01
N LEU A 82 -3.29 -5.60 -0.57
CA LEU A 82 -2.08 -5.88 0.20
C LEU A 82 -1.82 -4.79 1.25
N ASP A 83 -1.88 -3.53 0.85
CA ASP A 83 -1.66 -2.38 1.74
C ASP A 83 -2.65 -2.37 2.91
N ARG A 84 -3.96 -2.48 2.62
CA ARG A 84 -5.02 -2.53 3.65
C ARG A 84 -4.85 -3.72 4.60
N TYR A 85 -4.47 -4.88 4.07
CA TYR A 85 -4.25 -6.06 4.90
C TYR A 85 -3.07 -5.85 5.85
N LEU A 86 -1.96 -5.29 5.35
CA LEU A 86 -0.79 -4.97 6.17
C LEU A 86 -1.12 -3.95 7.27
N ASP A 87 -1.97 -2.97 7.01
CA ASP A 87 -2.46 -2.03 8.02
C ASP A 87 -3.28 -2.71 9.11
N GLN A 88 -4.18 -3.61 8.70
CA GLN A 88 -5.00 -4.36 9.65
C GLN A 88 -4.13 -5.24 10.55
N VAL A 89 -3.15 -5.96 9.97
CA VAL A 89 -2.21 -6.79 10.72
C VAL A 89 -1.34 -5.93 11.63
N GLY A 90 -0.76 -4.85 11.11
CA GLY A 90 0.09 -3.93 11.86
C GLY A 90 -0.64 -3.32 13.06
N SER A 91 -1.84 -2.78 12.84
CA SER A 91 -2.68 -2.20 13.89
C SER A 91 -3.07 -3.25 14.93
N PHE A 92 -3.45 -4.46 14.49
CA PHE A 92 -3.80 -5.55 15.38
C PHE A 92 -2.63 -5.93 16.29
N LEU A 93 -1.43 -6.11 15.74
CA LEU A 93 -0.26 -6.47 16.53
C LEU A 93 0.16 -5.34 17.47
N PHE A 94 0.11 -4.09 17.02
CA PHE A 94 0.49 -2.93 17.84
C PHE A 94 -0.41 -2.75 19.07
N GLN A 95 -1.70 -3.05 18.95
CA GLN A 95 -2.67 -2.91 20.05
C GLN A 95 -2.71 -4.09 21.02
N LYS A 96 -1.97 -5.17 20.75
CA LYS A 96 -2.05 -6.41 21.53
C LYS A 96 -0.82 -6.57 22.43
N GLU A 97 -1.07 -6.92 23.69
CA GLU A 97 0.00 -7.33 24.61
C GLU A 97 0.37 -8.81 24.42
N TYR A 98 -0.60 -9.65 24.06
CA TYR A 98 -0.43 -11.09 23.86
C TYR A 98 -1.40 -11.62 22.79
N LEU A 99 -0.97 -12.65 22.07
CA LEU A 99 -1.75 -13.40 21.10
C LEU A 99 -2.16 -14.77 21.63
N THR A 100 -3.34 -15.22 21.22
CA THR A 100 -3.79 -16.61 21.40
C THR A 100 -3.23 -17.50 20.28
N ALA A 101 -3.26 -18.83 20.49
CA ALA A 101 -2.84 -19.78 19.46
C ALA A 101 -3.69 -19.69 18.18
N GLU A 102 -5.00 -19.40 18.30
CA GLU A 102 -5.90 -19.21 17.17
C GLU A 102 -5.56 -17.94 16.38
N GLN A 103 -5.24 -16.83 17.07
CA GLN A 103 -4.84 -15.58 16.43
C GLN A 103 -3.50 -15.72 15.70
N LEU A 104 -2.58 -16.49 16.28
CA LEU A 104 -1.30 -16.82 15.65
C LEU A 104 -1.50 -17.64 14.38
N GLU A 105 -2.37 -18.66 14.41
CA GLU A 105 -2.69 -19.47 13.23
C GLU A 105 -3.23 -18.59 12.10
N GLN A 106 -4.16 -17.69 12.42
CA GLN A 106 -4.68 -16.69 11.45
C GLN A 106 -3.59 -15.77 10.88
N LEU A 107 -2.61 -15.39 11.71
CA LEU A 107 -1.48 -14.56 11.27
C LEU A 107 -0.52 -15.32 10.34
N GLN A 108 -0.31 -16.62 10.60
CA GLN A 108 0.51 -17.49 9.74
C GLN A 108 -0.18 -17.73 8.39
N ASP A 109 -1.49 -17.99 8.37
CA ASP A 109 -2.28 -18.06 7.14
C ASP A 109 -2.21 -16.72 6.37
N GLY A 110 -2.27 -15.62 7.12
CA GLY A 110 -2.08 -14.26 6.60
C GLY A 110 -0.75 -14.01 5.90
N TYR A 111 0.34 -14.59 6.43
CA TYR A 111 1.66 -14.51 5.80
C TYR A 111 1.68 -15.19 4.44
N GLU A 112 1.06 -16.37 4.30
CA GLU A 112 1.01 -17.08 3.01
C GLU A 112 0.31 -16.22 1.95
N TRP A 113 -0.76 -15.53 2.35
CA TRP A 113 -1.45 -14.58 1.48
C TRP A 113 -0.56 -13.38 1.10
N ILE A 114 0.16 -12.78 2.05
CA ILE A 114 1.12 -11.69 1.78
C ILE A 114 2.19 -12.16 0.78
N GLU A 115 2.78 -13.34 1.00
CA GLU A 115 3.81 -13.92 0.14
C GLU A 115 3.32 -14.14 -1.29
N GLN A 116 2.09 -14.65 -1.43
CA GLN A 116 1.46 -14.83 -2.73
C GLN A 116 1.14 -13.50 -3.41
N ALA A 117 0.63 -12.50 -2.68
CA ALA A 117 0.32 -11.17 -3.20
C ALA A 117 1.58 -10.44 -3.69
N VAL A 118 2.64 -10.42 -2.88
CA VAL A 118 3.94 -9.84 -3.23
C VAL A 118 4.53 -10.51 -4.46
N SER A 119 4.55 -11.84 -4.50
CA SER A 119 5.08 -12.60 -5.65
C SER A 119 4.29 -12.36 -6.93
N SER A 120 2.96 -12.24 -6.80
CA SER A 120 2.07 -11.96 -7.94
C SER A 120 2.30 -10.55 -8.48
N LEU A 121 2.31 -9.53 -7.62
CA LEU A 121 2.62 -8.15 -8.01
C LEU A 121 4.00 -8.04 -8.66
N ALA A 122 5.01 -8.70 -8.09
CA ALA A 122 6.35 -8.73 -8.65
C ALA A 122 6.39 -9.38 -10.03
N GLY A 123 5.70 -10.50 -10.22
CA GLY A 123 5.61 -11.16 -11.53
C GLY A 123 4.91 -10.31 -12.58
N LEU A 124 3.83 -9.62 -12.21
CA LEU A 124 3.06 -8.75 -13.11
C LEU A 124 3.82 -7.50 -13.54
N LEU A 125 4.62 -6.95 -12.63
CA LEU A 125 5.44 -5.76 -12.86
C LEU A 125 6.87 -6.09 -13.28
N ASN A 126 7.21 -7.37 -13.41
CA ASN A 126 8.55 -7.87 -13.70
C ASN A 126 9.62 -7.30 -12.73
N LEU A 127 9.28 -7.24 -11.44
CA LEU A 127 10.17 -6.78 -10.38
C LEU A 127 11.10 -7.90 -9.94
N ASP A 128 12.38 -7.56 -9.75
CA ASP A 128 13.39 -8.46 -9.22
C ASP A 128 13.46 -8.36 -7.69
N LEU A 129 12.70 -9.20 -6.98
CA LEU A 129 12.60 -9.15 -5.51
C LEU A 129 13.93 -9.41 -4.77
N GLU A 130 14.89 -10.06 -5.43
CA GLU A 130 16.21 -10.36 -4.84
C GLU A 130 17.10 -9.12 -4.76
N ASN A 131 16.85 -8.12 -5.61
CA ASN A 131 17.58 -6.87 -5.67
C ASN A 131 16.70 -5.64 -5.36
N LEU A 132 15.38 -5.81 -5.31
CA LEU A 132 14.44 -4.74 -5.01
C LEU A 132 14.57 -4.34 -3.55
N VAL A 133 15.14 -3.17 -3.33
CA VAL A 133 15.20 -2.52 -2.03
C VAL A 133 14.26 -1.33 -2.02
N VAL A 134 13.74 -1.03 -0.84
CA VAL A 134 12.78 0.05 -0.66
C VAL A 134 13.26 1.09 0.34
N PRO A 135 13.14 2.39 0.04
CA PRO A 135 13.35 3.41 1.06
C PRO A 135 12.27 3.30 2.13
N LEU A 136 12.67 3.38 3.39
CA LEU A 136 11.77 3.37 4.53
C LEU A 136 11.54 4.81 5.00
N PRO A 137 10.43 5.09 5.73
CA PRO A 137 10.15 6.42 6.27
C PRO A 137 11.32 6.98 7.08
N GLU A 138 12.10 6.12 7.73
CA GLU A 138 13.26 6.49 8.53
C GLU A 138 14.52 6.76 7.68
N GLY A 139 14.38 7.07 6.39
CA GLY A 139 15.48 7.40 5.47
C GLY A 139 16.50 6.26 5.25
N GLN A 140 16.23 5.08 5.81
CA GLN A 140 17.02 3.87 5.56
C GLN A 140 16.52 3.19 4.30
N VAL A 141 17.35 2.30 3.76
CA VAL A 141 16.95 1.41 2.67
C VAL A 141 16.80 0.02 3.25
N SER A 142 15.71 -0.65 2.92
CA SER A 142 15.45 -2.00 3.38
C SER A 142 16.51 -2.99 2.86
N ALA A 143 16.58 -4.15 3.50
CA ALA A 143 17.08 -5.34 2.81
C ALA A 143 16.21 -5.64 1.58
N PRO A 144 16.70 -6.43 0.60
CA PRO A 144 15.88 -6.82 -0.53
C PRO A 144 14.57 -7.46 -0.09
N ILE A 145 13.48 -7.20 -0.80
CA ILE A 145 12.13 -7.65 -0.42
C ILE A 145 12.07 -9.18 -0.24
N ALA A 146 12.77 -9.96 -1.07
CA ALA A 146 12.87 -11.42 -0.89
C ALA A 146 13.47 -11.80 0.48
N HIS A 147 14.50 -11.07 0.93
CA HIS A 147 15.12 -11.27 2.23
C HIS A 147 14.19 -10.83 3.37
N THR A 148 13.48 -9.72 3.21
CA THR A 148 12.47 -9.25 4.17
C THR A 148 11.33 -10.26 4.34
N MET A 149 10.83 -10.85 3.25
CA MET A 149 9.79 -11.89 3.31
C MET A 149 10.25 -13.10 4.11
N ASN A 150 11.48 -13.58 3.86
CA ASN A 150 12.05 -14.69 4.63
C ASN A 150 12.25 -14.33 6.11
N ALA A 151 12.72 -13.10 6.40
CA ALA A 151 12.89 -12.61 7.77
C ALA A 151 11.54 -12.52 8.50
N LEU A 152 10.48 -12.07 7.82
CA LEU A 152 9.12 -12.05 8.35
C LEU A 152 8.65 -13.46 8.73
N LYS A 153 8.84 -14.45 7.84
CA LYS A 153 8.50 -15.85 8.12
C LYS A 153 9.21 -16.37 9.37
N ILE A 154 10.52 -16.14 9.47
CA ILE A 154 11.33 -16.55 10.63
C ILE A 154 10.81 -15.87 11.91
N SER A 155 10.46 -14.59 11.86
CA SER A 155 9.92 -13.87 13.01
C SER A 155 8.55 -14.40 13.46
N LEU A 156 7.70 -14.81 12.52
CA LEU A 156 6.42 -15.46 12.82
C LEU A 156 6.61 -16.83 13.47
N ASP A 157 7.56 -17.63 12.98
CA ASP A 157 7.91 -18.93 13.60
C ASP A 157 8.44 -18.75 15.03
N SER A 158 9.22 -17.68 15.28
CA SER A 158 9.69 -17.34 16.62
C SER A 158 8.54 -16.94 17.55
N LEU A 159 7.66 -16.06 17.08
CA LEU A 159 6.45 -15.65 17.81
C LEU A 159 5.57 -16.87 18.12
N ALA A 160 5.43 -17.79 17.17
CA ALA A 160 4.70 -19.03 17.35
C ALA A 160 5.26 -19.90 18.49
N ALA A 161 6.59 -19.99 18.57
CA ALA A 161 7.26 -20.69 19.66
C ALA A 161 7.01 -20.00 21.01
N SER A 162 6.99 -18.67 21.07
CA SER A 162 6.73 -17.93 22.32
C SER A 162 5.28 -18.07 22.79
N VAL A 163 4.29 -18.01 21.88
CA VAL A 163 2.87 -18.30 22.17
C VAL A 163 2.71 -19.72 22.72
N LYS A 164 3.28 -20.74 22.05
CA LYS A 164 3.16 -22.15 22.46
C LYS A 164 3.78 -22.42 23.84
N ASN A 165 4.87 -21.73 24.16
CA ASN A 165 5.59 -21.91 25.42
C ASN A 165 5.08 -20.98 26.54
N GLY A 166 4.09 -20.13 26.28
CA GLY A 166 3.57 -19.15 27.25
C GLY A 166 4.62 -18.14 27.70
N LYS A 167 5.56 -17.80 26.82
CA LYS A 167 6.57 -16.77 27.07
C LYS A 167 6.00 -15.38 26.81
N ASP A 168 6.75 -14.37 27.24
CA ASP A 168 6.53 -13.01 26.74
C ASP A 168 6.65 -13.00 25.21
N GLN A 169 5.84 -12.17 24.56
CA GLN A 169 5.67 -12.14 23.10
C GLN A 169 6.01 -10.77 22.51
N LYS A 170 6.22 -9.77 23.37
CA LYS A 170 6.31 -8.37 22.96
C LYS A 170 7.46 -8.11 21.97
N GLU A 171 8.65 -8.62 22.27
CA GLU A 171 9.84 -8.46 21.43
C GLU A 171 9.66 -9.16 20.06
N GLU A 172 9.05 -10.35 20.04
CA GLU A 172 8.77 -11.05 18.79
C GLU A 172 7.69 -10.35 17.97
N MET A 173 6.66 -9.77 18.61
CA MET A 173 5.64 -8.98 17.94
C MET A 173 6.23 -7.70 17.33
N GLU A 174 7.10 -6.99 18.07
CA GLU A 174 7.84 -5.83 17.55
C GLU A 174 8.74 -6.22 16.36
N THR A 175 9.37 -7.40 16.41
CA THR A 175 10.18 -7.94 15.31
C THR A 175 9.33 -8.25 14.07
N VAL A 176 8.14 -8.81 14.24
CA VAL A 176 7.20 -9.04 13.12
C VAL A 176 6.79 -7.71 12.49
N LEU A 177 6.43 -6.72 13.31
CA LEU A 177 6.09 -5.36 12.84
C LEU A 177 7.24 -4.73 12.05
N LEU A 178 8.48 -4.87 12.53
CA LEU A 178 9.66 -4.37 11.85
C LEU A 178 9.81 -4.96 10.44
N HIS A 179 9.57 -6.26 10.26
CA HIS A 179 9.66 -6.92 8.96
C HIS A 179 8.45 -6.65 8.04
N LEU A 180 7.30 -6.24 8.58
CA LEU A 180 6.15 -5.81 7.78
C LEU A 180 6.37 -4.42 7.14
N ARG A 181 7.13 -3.53 7.80
CA ARG A 181 7.34 -2.13 7.33
C ARG A 181 7.84 -2.04 5.88
N PRO A 182 8.88 -2.78 5.42
CA PRO A 182 9.33 -2.67 4.03
C PRO A 182 8.29 -3.17 3.03
N ILE A 183 7.52 -4.22 3.38
CA ILE A 183 6.48 -4.76 2.52
C ILE A 183 5.36 -3.73 2.36
N LYS A 184 4.93 -3.09 3.46
CA LYS A 184 3.96 -1.98 3.44
C LYS A 184 4.45 -0.81 2.61
N SER A 185 5.71 -0.42 2.82
CA SER A 185 6.32 0.64 2.03
C SER A 185 6.33 0.28 0.53
N MET A 186 6.60 -0.98 0.17
CA MET A 186 6.52 -1.45 -1.21
C MET A 186 5.09 -1.37 -1.76
N SER A 187 4.09 -1.93 -1.08
CA SER A 187 2.69 -1.94 -1.53
C SER A 187 2.16 -0.53 -1.74
N MET A 188 2.40 0.36 -0.78
CA MET A 188 1.99 1.76 -0.85
C MET A 188 2.58 2.47 -2.07
N ARG A 189 3.90 2.34 -2.30
CA ARG A 189 4.54 2.95 -3.48
C ARG A 189 4.04 2.38 -4.78
N LEU A 190 3.84 1.07 -4.87
CA LEU A 190 3.31 0.43 -6.07
C LEU A 190 1.89 0.91 -6.35
N ALA A 191 1.01 0.90 -5.34
CA ALA A 191 -0.35 1.40 -5.47
C ALA A 191 -0.36 2.85 -5.97
N LEU A 192 0.50 3.71 -5.42
CA LEU A 192 0.58 5.12 -5.79
C LEU A 192 1.19 5.36 -7.17
N GLN A 193 2.26 4.63 -7.52
CA GLN A 193 2.87 4.70 -8.84
C GLN A 193 1.87 4.29 -9.92
N LEU A 194 1.14 3.20 -9.69
CA LEU A 194 0.15 2.69 -10.63
C LEU A 194 -1.09 3.59 -10.70
N ALA A 195 -1.56 4.09 -9.55
CA ALA A 195 -2.66 5.06 -9.51
C ALA A 195 -2.35 6.30 -10.34
N ALA A 196 -1.10 6.78 -10.38
CA ALA A 196 -0.76 7.92 -11.21
C ALA A 196 -0.49 7.59 -12.68
N GLN A 197 -0.07 6.35 -12.98
CA GLN A 197 0.04 5.87 -14.35
C GLN A 197 -1.34 5.71 -14.98
N SER A 198 -2.32 5.19 -14.22
CA SER A 198 -3.69 4.97 -14.67
C SER A 198 -4.57 6.21 -14.57
N ALA A 199 -4.27 7.14 -13.65
CA ALA A 199 -5.02 8.39 -13.52
C ALA A 199 -4.94 9.21 -14.80
N SER A 200 -6.10 9.70 -15.23
CA SER A 200 -6.16 10.73 -16.26
C SER A 200 -5.43 11.98 -15.76
N MET A 201 -4.91 12.76 -16.71
CA MET A 201 -4.35 14.08 -16.42
C MET A 201 -5.33 14.98 -15.63
N GLU A 202 -6.63 14.81 -15.84
CA GLU A 202 -7.68 15.57 -15.15
C GLU A 202 -7.91 15.12 -13.69
N GLU A 203 -7.69 13.85 -13.39
CA GLU A 203 -7.72 13.34 -12.01
C GLU A 203 -6.49 13.79 -11.24
N LEU A 204 -5.32 13.76 -11.88
CA LEU A 204 -4.08 14.26 -11.29
C LEU A 204 -4.15 15.77 -11.04
N ALA A 205 -4.66 16.56 -11.99
CA ALA A 205 -4.91 18.00 -11.78
C ALA A 205 -5.82 18.26 -10.57
N ARG A 206 -6.92 17.50 -10.45
CA ARG A 206 -7.86 17.62 -9.34
C ARG A 206 -7.23 17.24 -7.99
N ALA A 207 -6.39 16.20 -7.97
CA ALA A 207 -5.67 15.81 -6.76
C ALA A 207 -4.68 16.90 -6.29
N LEU A 208 -3.94 17.52 -7.23
CA LEU A 208 -3.08 18.66 -6.95
C LEU A 208 -3.87 19.87 -6.42
N GLU A 209 -5.00 20.20 -7.04
CA GLU A 209 -5.87 21.29 -6.60
C GLU A 209 -6.43 21.07 -5.19
N GLN A 210 -6.90 19.85 -4.91
CA GLN A 210 -7.38 19.51 -3.58
C GLN A 210 -6.28 19.62 -2.53
N PHE A 211 -5.05 19.21 -2.86
CA PHE A 211 -3.94 19.37 -1.93
C PHE A 211 -3.60 20.83 -1.67
N GLU A 212 -3.40 21.64 -2.72
CA GLU A 212 -3.11 23.07 -2.57
C GLU A 212 -4.14 23.77 -1.70
N SER A 213 -5.42 23.40 -1.85
CA SER A 213 -6.51 23.94 -1.04
C SER A 213 -6.45 23.52 0.44
N LYS A 214 -5.92 22.32 0.74
CA LYS A 214 -5.85 21.74 2.09
C LYS A 214 -4.51 21.99 2.80
N LEU A 215 -3.47 22.43 2.09
CA LEU A 215 -2.16 22.73 2.67
C LEU A 215 -2.23 23.70 3.88
N PRO A 216 -3.06 24.77 3.86
CA PRO A 216 -3.23 25.64 5.02
C PRO A 216 -3.94 24.96 6.20
N ASP A 217 -4.78 23.95 5.95
CA ASP A 217 -5.43 23.15 7.00
C ASP A 217 -4.39 22.23 7.65
N PHE A 218 -3.55 21.55 6.86
CA PHE A 218 -2.46 20.70 7.38
C PHE A 218 -1.53 21.46 8.32
N LYS A 219 -1.09 22.66 7.92
CA LYS A 219 -0.24 23.50 8.77
C LYS A 219 -0.92 23.84 10.10
N ARG A 220 -2.22 24.12 10.09
CA ARG A 220 -2.98 24.39 11.32
C ARG A 220 -3.16 23.15 12.19
N GLU A 221 -3.39 21.99 11.59
CA GLU A 221 -3.52 20.72 12.30
C GLU A 221 -2.20 20.33 12.98
N ILE A 222 -1.06 20.51 12.32
CA ILE A 222 0.28 20.28 12.89
C ILE A 222 0.53 21.15 14.13
N VAL A 223 0.14 22.42 14.07
CA VAL A 223 0.22 23.32 15.23
C VAL A 223 -0.66 22.81 16.37
N GLY A 224 -1.90 22.37 16.07
CA GLY A 224 -2.80 21.80 17.08
C GLY A 224 -2.28 20.51 17.72
N ILE A 225 -1.60 19.65 16.94
CA ILE A 225 -0.96 18.43 17.45
C ILE A 225 0.13 18.77 18.48
N ASN A 226 0.96 19.79 18.20
CA ASN A 226 1.97 20.26 19.15
C ASN A 226 1.34 20.79 20.45
N GLU A 227 0.25 21.57 20.36
CA GLU A 227 -0.50 22.02 21.54
C GLU A 227 -1.07 20.85 22.36
N ASP A 228 -1.57 19.80 21.70
CA ASP A 228 -2.07 18.59 22.35
C ASP A 228 -0.95 17.79 23.05
N LEU A 229 0.22 17.65 22.41
CA LEU A 229 1.41 17.02 23.01
C LEU A 229 1.88 17.78 24.26
N GLN A 230 2.02 19.10 24.17
CA GLN A 230 2.48 19.94 25.28
C GLN A 230 1.49 20.00 26.45
N SER A 231 0.20 19.78 26.19
CA SER A 231 -0.85 19.80 27.22
C SER A 231 -1.16 18.43 27.82
N GLY A 232 -0.35 17.41 27.50
CA GLY A 232 -0.46 16.06 28.06
C GLY A 232 -1.58 15.21 27.46
N ARG A 233 -2.11 15.58 26.28
CA ARG A 233 -3.07 14.80 25.50
C ARG A 233 -2.36 13.92 24.46
N GLU A 234 -1.29 13.25 24.87
CA GLU A 234 -0.37 12.50 24.01
C GLU A 234 -1.08 11.51 23.07
N GLY A 235 -2.01 10.71 23.60
CA GLY A 235 -2.73 9.73 22.79
C GLY A 235 -3.54 10.34 21.63
N GLN A 236 -4.25 11.45 21.88
CA GLN A 236 -5.01 12.14 20.84
C GLN A 236 -4.08 12.83 19.83
N ALA A 237 -2.96 13.35 20.32
CA ALA A 237 -1.98 14.02 19.49
C ALA A 237 -1.28 13.04 18.53
N LEU A 238 -0.94 11.84 19.02
CA LEU A 238 -0.37 10.77 18.20
C LEU A 238 -1.34 10.27 17.13
N GLU A 239 -2.62 10.04 17.48
CA GLU A 239 -3.65 9.68 16.49
C GLU A 239 -3.82 10.76 15.41
N ASN A 240 -3.84 12.03 15.82
CA ASN A 240 -3.94 13.16 14.91
C ASN A 240 -2.69 13.27 14.03
N LEU A 241 -1.51 13.01 14.59
CA LEU A 241 -0.24 13.03 13.88
C LEU A 241 -0.17 11.93 12.83
N ASP A 242 -0.53 10.69 13.17
CA ASP A 242 -0.60 9.58 12.22
C ASP A 242 -1.51 9.95 11.05
N SER A 243 -2.70 10.51 11.32
CA SER A 243 -3.62 10.95 10.29
C SER A 243 -3.07 12.06 9.38
N VAL A 244 -2.28 13.00 9.94
CA VAL A 244 -1.62 14.05 9.14
C VAL A 244 -0.49 13.46 8.30
N VAL A 245 0.35 12.58 8.89
CA VAL A 245 1.47 11.94 8.21
C VAL A 245 0.99 11.06 7.06
N GLU A 246 -0.05 10.25 7.25
CA GLU A 246 -0.65 9.45 6.17
C GLU A 246 -1.12 10.32 4.99
N ARG A 247 -1.81 11.42 5.29
CA ARG A 247 -2.27 12.36 4.25
C ARG A 247 -1.11 13.05 3.53
N LEU A 248 -0.05 13.41 4.25
CA LEU A 248 1.17 13.97 3.67
C LEU A 248 1.89 12.94 2.79
N GLN A 249 1.98 11.69 3.22
CA GLN A 249 2.58 10.62 2.43
C GLN A 249 1.78 10.37 1.14
N GLY A 250 0.45 10.28 1.22
CA GLY A 250 -0.41 10.14 0.03
C GLY A 250 -0.22 11.29 -0.96
N PHE A 251 -0.06 12.51 -0.46
CA PHE A 251 0.26 13.66 -1.31
C PHE A 251 1.65 13.56 -1.96
N MET A 252 2.68 13.30 -1.16
CA MET A 252 4.05 13.17 -1.67
C MET A 252 4.12 12.13 -2.78
N SER A 253 3.43 11.02 -2.60
CA SER A 253 3.34 9.98 -3.61
C SER A 253 2.60 10.42 -4.88
N CYS A 254 1.55 11.25 -4.79
CA CYS A 254 0.92 11.86 -5.96
C CYS A 254 1.91 12.74 -6.74
N LEU A 255 2.71 13.57 -6.05
CA LEU A 255 3.75 14.39 -6.67
C LEU A 255 4.84 13.56 -7.33
N PHE A 256 5.35 12.53 -6.63
CA PHE A 256 6.35 11.61 -7.19
C PHE A 256 5.87 10.95 -8.46
N ALA A 257 4.61 10.54 -8.48
CA ALA A 257 4.08 9.77 -9.56
C ALA A 257 3.75 10.67 -10.79
N LEU A 258 3.37 11.93 -10.55
CA LEU A 258 3.34 12.99 -11.56
C LEU A 258 4.73 13.28 -12.14
N GLU A 259 5.73 13.44 -11.28
CA GLU A 259 7.10 13.70 -11.68
C GLU A 259 7.67 12.54 -12.53
N ALA A 260 7.42 11.30 -12.13
CA ALA A 260 7.83 10.12 -12.86
C ALA A 260 7.18 10.07 -14.26
N ARG A 261 5.93 10.51 -14.38
CA ARG A 261 5.22 10.63 -15.67
C ARG A 261 5.76 11.76 -16.54
N CYS A 262 6.17 12.88 -15.94
CA CYS A 262 6.87 13.94 -16.68
C CYS A 262 8.20 13.43 -17.25
N LYS A 263 8.98 12.72 -16.43
CA LYS A 263 10.25 12.11 -16.84
C LYS A 263 10.07 11.06 -17.94
N SER A 264 9.02 10.24 -17.87
CA SER A 264 8.78 9.19 -18.88
C SER A 264 8.49 9.73 -20.28
N VAL A 265 7.97 10.95 -20.39
CA VAL A 265 7.78 11.65 -21.67
C VAL A 265 8.96 12.57 -22.04
N GLY A 266 10.08 12.47 -21.30
CA GLY A 266 11.33 13.16 -21.59
C GLY A 266 11.45 14.58 -21.03
N MET A 267 10.61 14.97 -20.07
CA MET A 267 10.77 16.26 -19.39
C MET A 267 11.86 16.21 -18.32
N GLU A 268 12.49 17.36 -18.13
CA GLU A 268 13.36 17.60 -16.99
C GLU A 268 12.54 17.64 -15.69
N GLU A 269 13.24 17.39 -14.59
CA GLU A 269 12.66 17.41 -13.25
C GLU A 269 12.04 18.77 -12.91
N ALA A 270 10.91 18.75 -12.20
CA ALA A 270 10.28 19.98 -11.75
C ALA A 270 11.22 20.75 -10.81
N THR A 271 11.34 22.05 -11.05
CA THR A 271 12.16 22.97 -10.25
C THR A 271 11.32 24.15 -9.79
N ALA A 272 11.59 24.61 -8.58
CA ALA A 272 11.02 25.81 -7.99
C ALA A 272 12.17 26.75 -7.60
N GLY A 273 12.55 27.64 -8.52
CA GLY A 273 13.80 28.40 -8.38
C GLY A 273 15.01 27.47 -8.53
N ASP A 274 15.92 27.49 -7.56
CA ASP A 274 17.13 26.65 -7.54
C ASP A 274 16.91 25.26 -6.90
N LEU A 275 15.71 24.99 -6.37
CA LEU A 275 15.36 23.76 -5.68
C LEU A 275 14.69 22.77 -6.62
N SER A 276 15.22 21.55 -6.72
CA SER A 276 14.57 20.47 -7.45
C SER A 276 13.53 19.75 -6.58
N PHE A 277 12.55 19.11 -7.24
CA PHE A 277 11.52 18.35 -6.53
C PHE A 277 12.12 17.22 -5.69
N SER A 278 13.10 16.48 -6.23
CA SER A 278 13.80 15.43 -5.49
C SER A 278 14.49 15.97 -4.24
N GLN A 279 15.14 17.14 -4.31
CA GLN A 279 15.78 17.75 -3.15
C GLN A 279 14.76 18.13 -2.07
N ALA A 280 13.65 18.75 -2.46
CA ALA A 280 12.58 19.11 -1.53
C ALA A 280 11.96 17.87 -0.87
N ALA A 281 11.69 16.83 -1.68
CA ALA A 281 11.09 15.59 -1.22
C ALA A 281 12.02 14.79 -0.30
N THR A 282 13.32 14.69 -0.62
CA THR A 282 14.32 14.08 0.26
C THR A 282 14.40 14.82 1.59
N SER A 283 14.43 16.15 1.57
CA SER A 283 14.50 16.94 2.81
C SER A 283 13.25 16.79 3.68
N MET A 284 12.07 16.64 3.08
CA MET A 284 10.83 16.33 3.82
C MET A 284 10.87 14.94 4.44
N MET A 285 11.36 13.93 3.70
CA MET A 285 11.47 12.57 4.23
C MET A 285 12.48 12.49 5.38
N GLU A 286 13.61 13.19 5.29
CA GLU A 286 14.57 13.30 6.39
C GLU A 286 13.95 13.93 7.64
N LEU A 287 13.14 14.97 7.48
CA LEU A 287 12.49 15.60 8.63
C LEU A 287 11.42 14.71 9.27
N LEU A 288 10.61 14.01 8.46
CA LEU A 288 9.61 13.07 8.98
C LEU A 288 10.27 11.90 9.74
N LYS A 289 11.46 11.47 9.29
CA LYS A 289 12.29 10.54 10.06
C LYS A 289 12.69 11.12 11.40
N ASP A 290 13.24 12.33 11.42
CA ASP A 290 13.71 12.96 12.66
C ASP A 290 12.55 13.15 13.65
N LEU A 291 11.35 13.50 13.16
CA LEU A 291 10.13 13.54 13.95
C LEU A 291 9.79 12.16 14.54
N SER A 292 9.82 11.11 13.71
CA SER A 292 9.56 9.75 14.16
C SER A 292 10.55 9.31 15.25
N SER A 293 11.84 9.59 15.08
CA SER A 293 12.86 9.25 16.08
C SER A 293 12.67 10.01 17.39
N ALA A 294 12.33 11.30 17.33
CA ALA A 294 12.01 12.09 18.53
C ALA A 294 10.81 11.51 19.30
N LEU A 295 9.78 11.03 18.60
CA LEU A 295 8.61 10.41 19.22
C LEU A 295 8.93 9.04 19.83
N GLU A 296 9.70 8.20 19.14
CA GLU A 296 10.16 6.89 19.65
C GLU A 296 10.99 7.05 20.94
N GLU A 297 11.83 8.09 21.01
CA GLU A 297 12.64 8.41 22.18
C GLU A 297 11.86 9.15 23.30
N ASN A 298 10.56 9.42 23.09
CA ASN A 298 9.71 10.26 23.95
C ASN A 298 10.28 11.69 24.18
N ASP A 299 11.04 12.21 23.22
CA ASP A 299 11.50 13.60 23.23
C ASP A 299 10.42 14.52 22.64
N ILE A 300 9.42 14.81 23.47
CA ILE A 300 8.26 15.65 23.10
C ILE A 300 8.68 17.09 22.76
N THR A 301 9.81 17.57 23.29
CA THR A 301 10.29 18.92 22.99
C THR A 301 10.86 18.97 21.58
N ALA A 302 11.72 18.02 21.23
CA ALA A 302 12.27 17.91 19.87
C ALA A 302 11.16 17.64 18.84
N ALA A 303 10.22 16.74 19.14
CA ALA A 303 9.07 16.50 18.27
C ALA A 303 8.22 17.77 18.08
N GLY A 304 8.00 18.53 19.16
CA GLY A 304 7.33 19.83 19.14
C GLY A 304 8.00 20.84 18.21
N ASP A 305 9.31 21.00 18.35
CA ASP A 305 10.11 21.94 17.54
C ASP A 305 10.09 21.55 16.05
N ILE A 306 10.24 20.26 15.75
CA ILE A 306 10.18 19.74 14.39
C ILE A 306 8.82 20.03 13.75
N MET A 307 7.72 19.78 14.46
CA MET A 307 6.37 20.04 13.93
C MET A 307 6.10 21.54 13.74
N GLU A 308 6.44 22.36 14.73
CA GLU A 308 6.08 23.78 14.73
C GLU A 308 6.87 24.57 13.69
N TYR A 309 8.19 24.38 13.66
CA TYR A 309 9.09 25.21 12.86
C TYR A 309 9.55 24.51 11.59
N GLU A 310 10.07 23.29 11.71
CA GLU A 310 10.75 22.65 10.58
C GLU A 310 9.75 22.09 9.56
N LEU A 311 8.68 21.43 10.01
CA LEU A 311 7.72 20.76 9.14
C LEU A 311 6.91 21.79 8.35
N THR A 312 6.53 22.88 9.00
CA THR A 312 5.88 24.01 8.34
C THR A 312 6.78 24.60 7.24
N GLU A 313 8.08 24.79 7.51
CA GLU A 313 9.05 25.27 6.53
C GLU A 313 9.20 24.30 5.35
N LYS A 314 9.29 22.98 5.60
CA LYS A 314 9.35 21.99 4.52
C LYS A 314 8.08 21.95 3.69
N LEU A 315 6.91 22.15 4.30
CA LEU A 315 5.66 22.27 3.55
C LEU A 315 5.65 23.50 2.65
N ASP A 316 6.22 24.62 3.09
CA ASP A 316 6.45 25.80 2.26
C ASP A 316 7.42 25.53 1.10
N MET A 317 8.45 24.72 1.31
CA MET A 317 9.37 24.31 0.24
C MET A 317 8.67 23.44 -0.82
N ILE A 318 7.71 22.61 -0.43
CA ILE A 318 7.00 21.71 -1.37
C ILE A 318 5.84 22.41 -2.08
N GLN A 319 5.24 23.42 -1.46
CA GLN A 319 4.09 24.18 -1.97
C GLN A 319 4.18 24.61 -3.45
N PRO A 320 5.34 25.00 -4.03
CA PRO A 320 5.40 25.45 -5.42
C PRO A 320 5.36 24.31 -6.46
N PHE A 321 5.71 23.08 -6.09
CA PHE A 321 5.81 21.97 -7.06
C PHE A 321 4.48 21.52 -7.67
N PRO A 322 3.34 21.49 -6.94
CA PRO A 322 2.03 21.31 -7.54
C PRO A 322 1.78 22.24 -8.74
N GLU A 323 2.10 23.52 -8.64
CA GLU A 323 1.93 24.49 -9.73
C GLU A 323 2.90 24.21 -10.89
N ALA A 324 4.17 23.93 -10.57
CA ALA A 324 5.18 23.59 -11.56
C ALA A 324 4.79 22.34 -12.37
N LEU A 325 4.25 21.32 -11.70
CA LEU A 325 3.77 20.08 -12.31
C LEU A 325 2.41 20.26 -13.01
N ARG A 326 1.54 21.18 -12.55
CA ARG A 326 0.25 21.47 -13.20
C ARG A 326 0.43 22.06 -14.60
N ASN A 327 1.45 22.90 -14.80
CA ASN A 327 1.74 23.46 -16.12
C ASN A 327 1.97 22.38 -17.18
N PHE A 328 2.50 21.21 -16.79
CA PHE A 328 2.62 20.05 -17.67
C PHE A 328 1.27 19.38 -17.96
N VAL A 329 0.44 19.20 -16.93
CA VAL A 329 -0.89 18.60 -17.04
C VAL A 329 -1.79 19.43 -17.97
N LEU A 330 -1.68 20.76 -17.93
CA LEU A 330 -2.41 21.67 -18.80
C LEU A 330 -1.82 21.80 -20.22
N ALA A 331 -0.49 21.71 -20.37
CA ALA A 331 0.18 21.75 -21.67
C ALA A 331 0.01 20.46 -22.50
N SER A 332 -0.39 19.36 -21.85
CA SER A 332 -0.65 18.05 -22.48
C SER A 332 -2.10 17.88 -22.98
N LYS A 333 -2.95 18.91 -22.89
CA LYS A 333 -4.29 18.98 -23.50
C LYS A 333 -4.22 19.47 -24.93
#